data_AF-A0A956RCJ9-F1
#
_entry.id   AF-A0A956RCJ9-F1
#
_cell.length_a   1.000
_cell.length_b   1.000
_cell.length_c   1.000
_cell.angle_alpha   90.00
_cell.angle_beta   90.00
_cell.angle_gamma   90.00
#
_symmetry.space_group_name_H-M   'P 1'
#
loop_
_entity.id
_entity.type
_entity.pdbx_description
1 polymer ?
#
loop_
_entity_poly.entity_id
_entity_poly.type
_entity_poly.pdbx_seq_one_letter_code
_entity_poly.pdbx_strand_id
1 'polypeptide(L)' 'RLVEGGVLLVDDYGQLEGATRAVDEYLAAQGVTMMLTRLDSQGCVGIKPPQRG' A
#
# COMPACT_ATOMS: atom_id res chain seq x y z
N ARG A 1 5.97 -12.96 0.21
CA ARG A 1 6.43 -11.55 0.24
C ARG A 1 6.36 -11.00 -1.17
N LEU A 2 5.84 -9.79 -1.37
CA LEU A 2 5.79 -9.14 -2.68
C LEU A 2 7.22 -8.88 -3.21
N VAL A 3 7.48 -9.20 -4.47
CA VAL A 3 8.77 -8.94 -5.14
C VAL A 3 8.94 -7.46 -5.44
N GLU A 4 10.18 -7.01 -5.64
CA GLU A 4 10.43 -5.64 -6.13
C GLU A 4 9.75 -5.42 -7.48
N GLY A 5 9.13 -4.25 -7.67
CA GLY A 5 8.31 -3.96 -8.84
C GLY A 5 6.95 -4.68 -8.87
N GLY A 6 6.66 -5.54 -7.89
CA GLY A 6 5.36 -6.19 -7.76
C GLY A 6 4.24 -5.21 -7.41
N VAL A 7 3.03 -5.53 -7.84
CA VAL A 7 1.82 -4.72 -7.61
C VAL A 7 1.15 -5.12 -6.30
N LEU A 8 0.84 -4.13 -5.47
CA LEU A 8 -0.02 -4.25 -4.30
C LEU A 8 -1.40 -3.67 -4.64
N LEU A 9 -2.46 -4.43 -4.37
CA LEU A 9 -3.85 -3.98 -4.44
C LEU A 9 -4.42 -4.03 -3.04
N VAL A 10 -5.14 -2.97 -2.64
CA VAL A 10 -5.90 -2.93 -1.38
C VAL A 10 -7.32 -2.49 -1.70
N ASP A 11 -8.29 -3.34 -1.39
CA ASP A 11 -9.69 -3.19 -1.84
C ASP A 11 -10.48 -2.12 -1.05
N ASP A 12 -10.19 -1.98 0.26
CA ASP A 12 -10.94 -1.11 1.18
C ASP A 12 -10.16 0.15 1.64
N TYR A 13 -9.05 0.48 0.98
CA TYR A 13 -8.20 1.61 1.36
C TYR A 13 -8.89 2.97 1.15
N GLY A 14 -9.13 3.67 2.26
CA GLY A 14 -9.86 4.94 2.28
C GLY A 14 -11.38 4.77 2.38
N GLN A 15 -11.91 3.55 2.39
CA GLN A 15 -13.30 3.27 2.77
C GLN A 15 -13.37 3.00 4.27
N LEU A 16 -12.68 1.94 4.72
CA LEU A 16 -12.73 1.49 6.10
C LEU A 16 -11.53 2.05 6.86
N GLU A 17 -11.79 2.75 7.96
CA GLU A 17 -10.75 3.34 8.81
C GLU A 17 -9.75 2.29 9.30
N GLY A 18 -10.26 1.12 9.72
CA GLY A 18 -9.41 0.01 10.18
C GLY A 18 -8.49 -0.55 9.09
N ALA A 19 -8.99 -0.71 7.87
CA ALA A 19 -8.19 -1.19 6.74
C ALA A 19 -7.12 -0.17 6.33
N THR A 20 -7.51 1.11 6.28
CA THR A 20 -6.61 2.23 5.98
C THR A 20 -5.48 2.30 7.00
N ARG A 21 -5.82 2.29 8.29
CA ARG A 21 -4.85 2.34 9.39
C ARG A 21 -3.88 1.16 9.35
N ALA A 22 -4.38 -0.06 9.13
CA ALA A 22 -3.52 -1.25 9.08
C ALA A 22 -2.49 -1.19 7.95
N VAL A 23 -2.87 -0.67 6.77
CA VAL A 23 -1.95 -0.47 5.65
C VAL A 23 -0.90 0.58 5.99
N ASP A 24 -1.32 1.74 6.52
CA ASP A 24 -0.41 2.82 6.86
C ASP A 24 0.60 2.41 7.94
N GLU A 25 0.12 1.76 9.01
CA GLU A 25 0.96 1.23 10.10
C GLU A 25 1.95 0.19 9.58
N TYR A 26 1.52 -0.72 8.71
CA TYR A 26 2.42 -1.73 8.13
C TYR A 26 3.50 -1.09 7.26
N LEU A 27 3.13 -0.17 6.34
CA LEU A 27 4.09 0.49 5.47
C LEU A 27 5.11 1.32 6.28
N ALA A 28 4.65 2.04 7.31
CA ALA A 28 5.50 2.79 8.22
C ALA A 28 6.46 1.88 9.00
N ALA A 29 5.96 0.78 9.60
CA ALA A 29 6.77 -0.17 10.35
C ALA A 29 7.81 -0.89 9.48
N GLN A 30 7.54 -1.06 8.19
CA GLN A 30 8.50 -1.63 7.23
C GLN A 30 9.43 -0.59 6.60
N GLY A 31 9.27 0.71 6.91
CA GLY A 31 10.03 1.79 6.28
C GLY A 31 9.80 1.90 4.77
N VAL A 32 8.62 1.48 4.29
CA VAL A 32 8.29 1.46 2.86
C VAL A 32 7.57 2.74 2.49
N THR A 33 8.24 3.61 1.74
CA THR A 33 7.60 4.77 1.10
C THR A 33 7.07 4.36 -0.26
N MET A 34 5.75 4.12 -0.35
CA MET A 34 5.05 3.73 -1.57
C MET A 34 3.99 4.75 -1.94
N MET A 35 3.95 5.16 -3.21
CA MET A 35 2.81 5.91 -3.73
C MET A 35 1.62 4.97 -3.89
N LEU A 36 0.50 5.28 -3.24
CA LEU A 36 -0.79 4.61 -3.42
C LEU A 36 -1.69 5.48 -4.27
N THR A 37 -2.18 4.95 -5.38
CA THR A 37 -3.14 5.62 -6.28
C THR A 37 -4.50 4.98 -6.13
N ARG A 38 -5.55 5.78 -5.93
CA ARG A 38 -6.92 5.28 -5.86
C ARG A 38 -7.34 4.66 -7.18
N LEU A 39 -7.96 3.49 -7.13
CA LEU A 39 -8.62 2.86 -8.27
C LEU A 39 -10.04 3.40 -8.43
N ASP A 40 -10.72 3.62 -7.30
CA ASP A 40 -12.07 4.14 -7.20
C ASP A 40 -12.33 4.75 -5.80
N SER A 41 -13.58 4.76 -5.35
CA SER A 41 -13.97 5.25 -4.03
C SER A 41 -13.54 4.33 -2.88
N GLN A 42 -13.13 3.08 -3.13
CA GLN A 42 -12.86 2.08 -2.09
C GLN A 42 -11.42 1.55 -2.12
N GLY A 43 -10.83 1.36 -3.30
CA GLY A 43 -9.54 0.68 -3.42
C GLY A 43 -8.36 1.57 -3.85
N CYS A 44 -7.15 1.08 -3.61
CA CYS A 44 -5.91 1.66 -4.15
C CYS A 44 -4.94 0.60 -4.70
N VAL A 45 -4.04 1.07 -5.55
CA VAL A 45 -2.92 0.30 -6.11
C VAL A 45 -1.60 0.99 -5.82
N GLY A 46 -0.55 0.19 -5.59
CA GLY A 46 0.83 0.66 -5.44
C GLY A 46 1.82 -0.33 -6.02
N ILE A 47 3.04 0.14 -6.30
CA ILE A 47 4.14 -0.71 -6.76
C ILE A 47 5.18 -0.77 -5.64
N LYS A 48 5.61 -1.99 -5.29
CA LYS A 48 6.67 -2.17 -4.31
C LYS A 48 7.96 -1.53 -4.83
N PRO A 49 8.51 -0.51 -4.15
CA PRO A 49 9.75 0.11 -4.59
C PRO A 49 10.91 -0.90 -4.46
N PRO A 50 11.94 -0.77 -5.30
CA PRO A 50 13.19 -1.50 -5.08
C PRO A 50 13.75 -1.11 -3.71
N GLN A 51 14.34 -2.06 -3.00
CA GLN A 51 15.05 -1.72 -1.77
C GLN A 51 16.29 -0.92 -2.16
N ARG A 52 16.35 0.35 -1.73
CA ARG A 52 17.59 1.12 -1.84
C ARG A 52 18.53 0.56 -0.77
N GLY A 53 19.63 -0.05 -1.21
CA GLY A 53 20.74 -0.45 -0.33
C GLY A 53 21.43 0.74 0.33
#